data_AF-A0A3B9MYI6-F1
#
_entry.id   AF-A0A3B9MYI6-F1
#
_cell.length_a   1.000
_cell.length_b   1.000
_cell.length_c   1.000
_cell.angle_alpha   90.00
_cell.angle_beta   90.00
_cell.angle_gamma   90.00
#
_symmetry.space_group_name_H-M   'P 1'
#
loop_
_entity.id
_entity.type
_entity.pdbx_description
1 polymer ?
#
loop_
_entity_poly.entity_id
_entity_poly.type
_entity_poly.pdbx_seq_one_letter_code
_entity_poly.pdbx_strand_id
1 'polypeptide(L)' 'MATKVTTSKSDVKSKVVAKKTGAKKSVSKAKLSKPTSEEIKARAYEIYLESGHKGTEIENWLKAEKELKGKK' A
#
# COMPACT_ATOMS: atom_id res chain seq x y z
N MET A 1 26.09 -1.85 45.05
CA MET A 1 24.90 -1.65 44.21
C MET A 1 25.38 -1.23 42.82
N ALA A 2 25.39 -2.15 41.86
CA ALA A 2 26.01 -1.95 40.56
C ALA A 2 25.00 -1.39 39.54
N THR A 3 25.47 -0.37 38.80
CA THR A 3 25.03 0.24 37.53
C THR A 3 24.15 -0.66 36.62
N LYS A 4 23.26 -0.21 35.72
CA LYS A 4 23.44 0.71 34.56
C LYS A 4 22.06 1.12 34.00
N VAL A 5 21.83 2.40 33.74
CA VAL A 5 20.72 2.88 32.88
C VAL A 5 21.20 2.90 31.43
N THR A 6 20.65 2.01 30.60
CA THR A 6 20.92 1.96 29.16
C THR A 6 19.63 1.69 28.41
N THR A 7 19.09 2.70 27.74
CA THR A 7 18.41 2.51 26.45
C THR A 7 18.47 3.81 25.68
N SER A 8 19.52 3.88 24.87
CA SER A 8 19.69 4.82 23.79
C SER A 8 19.02 4.24 22.54
N LYS A 9 18.13 5.04 21.93
CA LYS A 9 18.02 5.29 20.49
C LYS A 9 17.80 4.09 19.55
N SER A 10 16.64 4.06 18.89
CA SER A 10 16.43 3.47 17.56
C SER A 10 15.26 4.22 16.90
N ASP A 11 15.53 5.40 16.38
CA ASP A 11 15.80 5.65 14.95
C ASP A 11 14.64 5.23 14.03
N VAL A 12 13.90 6.27 13.65
CA VAL A 12 12.94 6.28 12.55
C VAL A 12 13.71 6.06 11.26
N LYS A 13 13.84 4.81 10.81
CA LYS A 13 14.29 4.54 9.42
C LYS A 13 13.80 3.21 8.88
N SER A 14 12.49 3.07 8.73
CA SER A 14 11.92 2.07 7.84
C SER A 14 12.04 2.56 6.40
N LYS A 15 13.22 2.24 5.85
CA LYS A 15 13.65 2.20 4.45
C LYS A 15 12.51 2.19 3.43
N VAL A 16 12.39 3.31 2.72
CA VAL A 16 11.63 3.45 1.48
C VAL A 16 12.27 2.54 0.43
N VAL A 17 11.73 1.34 0.24
CA VAL A 17 12.01 0.53 -0.95
C VAL A 17 11.03 0.94 -2.04
N ALA A 18 11.35 2.07 -2.68
CA ALA A 18 10.78 2.42 -3.97
C ALA A 18 11.29 1.42 -5.02
N LYS A 19 10.67 0.25 -5.10
CA LYS A 19 10.86 -0.67 -6.21
C LYS A 19 9.98 -0.21 -7.37
N LYS A 20 10.52 0.70 -8.18
CA LYS A 20 10.07 0.92 -9.56
C LYS A 20 10.34 -0.36 -10.35
N THR A 21 9.28 -1.04 -10.75
CA THR A 21 9.25 -1.84 -11.99
C THR A 21 7.87 -1.67 -12.57
N GLY A 22 7.80 -0.99 -13.72
CA GLY A 22 6.56 -0.73 -14.41
C GLY A 22 5.86 -2.02 -14.82
N ALA A 23 4.54 -1.96 -14.84
CA ALA A 23 3.73 -2.85 -15.65
C ALA A 23 2.59 -2.01 -16.21
N LYS A 24 2.74 -1.57 -17.46
CA LYS A 24 1.57 -1.41 -18.32
C LYS A 24 0.85 -2.75 -18.29
N LYS A 25 -0.30 -2.83 -17.61
CA LYS A 25 -1.25 -3.90 -17.85
C LYS A 25 -2.60 -3.26 -18.02
N SER A 26 -2.96 -3.10 -19.30
CA SER A 26 -4.32 -3.02 -19.77
C SER A 26 -5.19 -4.01 -18.99
N VAL A 27 -6.11 -3.51 -18.17
CA VAL A 27 -7.16 -4.37 -17.59
C VAL A 27 -8.46 -4.00 -18.28
N SER A 28 -8.69 -4.74 -19.36
CA SER A 28 -9.99 -4.93 -19.98
C SER A 28 -11.02 -5.39 -18.94
N LYS A 29 -11.92 -4.47 -18.60
CA LYS A 29 -13.35 -4.70 -18.27
C LYS A 29 -13.67 -6.08 -17.67
N ALA A 30 -13.35 -6.31 -16.39
CA ALA A 30 -13.79 -7.52 -15.69
C ALA A 30 -15.22 -7.36 -15.15
N LYS A 31 -16.11 -8.16 -15.71
CA LYS A 31 -17.54 -8.28 -15.38
C LYS A 31 -17.77 -8.78 -13.96
N LEU A 32 -18.69 -8.12 -13.24
CA LEU A 32 -19.66 -8.61 -12.24
C LEU A 32 -19.21 -9.56 -11.09
N SER A 33 -17.97 -10.00 -11.00
CA SER A 33 -17.45 -10.84 -9.92
C SER A 33 -16.73 -9.99 -8.87
N LYS A 34 -16.48 -10.52 -7.67
CA LYS A 34 -15.80 -9.78 -6.59
C LYS A 34 -14.45 -9.24 -7.09
N PRO A 35 -13.99 -8.05 -6.65
CA PRO A 35 -12.72 -7.51 -7.11
C PRO A 35 -11.59 -8.48 -6.81
N THR A 36 -10.75 -8.73 -7.81
CA THR A 36 -9.61 -9.62 -7.67
C THR A 36 -8.49 -8.93 -6.89
N SER A 37 -7.61 -9.72 -6.25
CA SER A 37 -6.47 -9.16 -5.52
C SER A 37 -5.53 -8.35 -6.42
N GLU A 38 -5.42 -8.70 -7.70
CA GLU A 38 -4.66 -7.90 -8.68
C GLU A 38 -5.29 -6.53 -8.94
N GLU A 39 -6.61 -6.45 -9.05
CA GLU A 39 -7.33 -5.17 -9.20
C GLU A 39 -7.22 -4.31 -7.93
N ILE A 40 -7.35 -4.91 -6.75
CA ILE A 40 -7.18 -4.21 -5.48
C ILE A 40 -5.75 -3.66 -5.36
N LYS A 41 -4.75 -4.46 -5.73
CA LYS A 41 -3.35 -4.02 -5.72
C LYS A 41 -3.09 -2.88 -6.70
N ALA A 42 -3.63 -2.97 -7.91
CA ALA A 42 -3.51 -1.89 -8.90
C ALA A 42 -4.13 -0.60 -8.35
N ARG A 43 -5.35 -0.68 -7.81
CA ARG A 43 -6.03 0.48 -7.24
C ARG A 43 -5.33 1.03 -6.00
N ALA A 44 -4.74 0.18 -5.16
CA ALA A 44 -3.96 0.60 -3.98
C ALA A 44 -2.71 1.37 -4.38
N TYR A 45 -2.05 0.94 -5.46
CA TYR A 45 -0.90 1.64 -6.02
C TYR A 45 -1.28 3.02 -6.58
N GLU A 46 -2.42 3.12 -7.27
CA GLU A 46 -2.94 4.42 -7.71
C GLU A 46 -3.23 5.35 -6.53
N ILE A 47 -3.88 4.86 -5.48
CA ILE A 47 -4.15 5.62 -4.25
C ILE A 47 -2.85 6.11 -3.61
N TYR A 48 -1.82 5.26 -3.57
CA TYR A 48 -0.50 5.63 -3.05
C TYR A 48 0.13 6.78 -3.86
N LEU A 49 0.00 6.76 -5.19
CA LEU A 49 0.46 7.85 -6.05
C LEU A 49 -0.38 9.13 -5.88
N GLU A 50 -1.71 9.01 -5.92
CA GLU A 50 -2.66 10.13 -5.76
C GLU A 50 -2.49 10.84 -4.40
N SER A 51 -2.19 10.07 -3.34
CA SER A 51 -1.98 10.60 -1.99
C SER A 51 -0.60 11.23 -1.79
N GLY A 52 0.26 11.23 -2.82
CA GLY A 52 1.63 11.74 -2.75
C GLY A 52 2.54 10.84 -1.91
N HIS A 53 2.47 9.53 -2.13
CA HIS A 53 3.24 8.51 -1.41
C HIS A 53 2.95 8.43 0.10
N LYS A 54 1.72 8.81 0.49
CA LYS A 54 1.26 8.77 1.88
C LYS A 54 0.45 7.51 2.17
N GLY A 55 0.43 7.12 3.46
CA GLY A 55 -0.24 5.92 3.94
C GLY A 55 0.58 4.64 3.75
N THR A 56 0.27 3.63 4.54
CA THR A 56 0.87 2.30 4.42
C THR A 56 0.24 1.51 3.28
N GLU A 57 0.95 0.47 2.80
CA GLU A 57 0.43 -0.45 1.78
C GLU A 57 -0.91 -1.07 2.19
N ILE A 58 -1.06 -1.41 3.48
CA ILE A 58 -2.27 -2.01 4.05
C ILE A 58 -3.45 -1.02 4.02
N GLU A 59 -3.23 0.25 4.40
CA GLU A 59 -4.26 1.29 4.35
C GLU A 59 -4.73 1.54 2.92
N ASN A 60 -3.79 1.64 1.98
CA ASN A 60 -4.08 1.83 0.56
C ASN A 60 -4.81 0.62 -0.03
N TRP A 61 -4.46 -0.60 0.40
CA TRP A 61 -5.16 -1.83 0.03
C TRP A 61 -6.60 -1.85 0.51
N LEU A 62 -6.86 -1.57 1.79
CA LEU A 62 -8.21 -1.52 2.35
C LEU A 62 -9.08 -0.47 1.65
N LYS A 63 -8.49 0.69 1.34
CA LYS A 63 -9.16 1.77 0.62
C LYS A 63 -9.49 1.36 -0.82
N ALA A 64 -8.57 0.68 -1.49
CA ALA A 64 -8.78 0.13 -2.83
C ALA A 64 -9.87 -0.94 -2.86
N GLU A 65 -9.89 -1.86 -1.89
CA GLU A 65 -10.92 -2.89 -1.77
C GLU A 65 -12.31 -2.26 -1.61
N LYS A 66 -12.42 -1.23 -0.75
CA LYS A 66 -13.66 -0.49 -0.52
C LYS A 66 -14.14 0.25 -1.79
N GLU A 67 -13.23 0.92 -2.49
CA GLU A 67 -13.50 1.60 -3.77
C GLU A 67 -14.01 0.62 -4.83
N LEU A 68 -13.37 -0.54 -5.00
CA LEU A 68 -13.74 -1.53 -6.01
C LEU A 68 -15.02 -2.30 -5.64
N LYS A 69 -15.30 -2.47 -4.35
CA LYS A 69 -16.54 -3.10 -3.87
C LYS A 69 -17.75 -2.18 -3.98
N GLY A 70 -17.56 -0.85 -3.88
CA GLY A 70 -18.61 0.16 -3.93
C GLY A 70 -18.92 0.72 -5.32
N LYS A 71 -18.04 0.57 -6.32
CA LYS A 71 -18.23 1.05 -7.70
C LYS A 71 -19.10 0.12 -8.57
N LYS A 72 -20.06 -0.58 -7.96
CA LYS A 72 -20.90 -1.58 -8.63
C LYS A 72 -22.34 -1.10 -8.75
#